data_AF-A0A1E3GZ83-F1
#
_entry.id   AF-A0A1E3GZ83-F1
#
_cell.length_a   1.000
_cell.length_b   1.000
_cell.length_c   1.000
_cell.angle_alpha   90.00
_cell.angle_beta   90.00
_cell.angle_gamma   90.00
#
_symmetry.space_group_name_H-M   'P 1'
#
loop_
_entity.id
_entity.type
_entity.pdbx_description
1 polymer ?
#
loop_
_entity_poly.entity_id
_entity_poly.type
_entity_poly.pdbx_seq_one_letter_code
_entity_poly.pdbx_strand_id
1 'polypeptide(L)'
;MTKLKITAGPYTFDARLETEKAPATCASFLKRLPFESQVVHVRWSGEGVWMPLGDMNFDVGYENHTSYPAPGQIILYPGGISETEILLAYGGVHFACKMGQLAGNHFITISSDLDKVTELGKMTLWKGAQPIRFELA
;
A
#
# COMPACT_ATOMS: atom_id res chain seq x y z
N MET A 1 -15.49 9.34 -7.37
CA MET A 1 -14.30 8.49 -7.16
C MET A 1 -13.06 9.27 -7.52
N THR A 2 -12.15 9.46 -6.57
CA THR A 2 -10.86 10.14 -6.82
C THR A 2 -9.90 9.15 -7.45
N LYS A 3 -9.42 9.46 -8.66
CA LYS A 3 -8.51 8.60 -9.44
C LYS A 3 -7.05 8.98 -9.14
N LEU A 4 -6.19 7.98 -9.17
CA LEU A 4 -4.76 8.11 -8.96
C LEU A 4 -4.01 7.45 -10.12
N LYS A 5 -2.82 7.98 -10.40
CA LYS A 5 -1.79 7.32 -11.19
C LYS A 5 -0.71 6.83 -10.22
N ILE A 6 -0.32 5.57 -10.36
CA ILE A 6 0.76 4.97 -9.55
C ILE A 6 1.85 4.51 -10.49
N THR A 7 3.05 5.08 -10.37
CA THR A 7 4.23 4.62 -11.11
C THR A 7 5.15 3.90 -10.13
N ALA A 8 5.44 2.62 -10.38
CA ALA A 8 6.27 1.77 -9.54
C ALA A 8 7.27 0.97 -10.38
N GLY A 9 8.56 1.20 -10.19
CA GLY A 9 9.60 0.66 -11.08
C GLY A 9 9.28 1.02 -12.55
N PRO A 10 9.26 0.05 -13.49
CA PRO A 10 8.92 0.29 -14.89
C PRO A 10 7.40 0.29 -15.17
N TYR A 11 6.57 0.07 -14.15
CA TYR A 11 5.13 -0.12 -14.31
C TYR A 11 4.36 1.15 -13.95
N THR A 12 3.19 1.30 -14.57
CA THR A 12 2.28 2.40 -14.28
C THR A 12 0.86 1.86 -14.25
N PHE A 13 0.13 2.24 -13.21
CA PHE A 13 -1.20 1.71 -12.92
C PHE A 13 -2.20 2.85 -12.77
N ASP A 14 -3.43 2.61 -13.20
CA ASP A 14 -4.58 3.40 -12.79
C ASP A 14 -5.12 2.85 -11.47
N ALA A 15 -5.48 3.74 -10.54
CA ALA A 15 -6.02 3.36 -9.25
C ALA A 15 -7.12 4.33 -8.80
N ARG A 16 -7.84 3.95 -7.74
CA ARG A 16 -8.86 4.78 -7.11
C ARG A 16 -8.73 4.76 -5.59
N LEU A 17 -9.07 5.88 -4.96
CA LEU A 17 -9.24 5.98 -3.52
C LEU A 17 -10.59 5.38 -3.10
N GLU A 18 -10.60 4.69 -1.97
CA GLU A 18 -11.79 4.13 -1.32
C GLU A 18 -12.51 5.18 -0.46
N THR A 19 -12.81 6.35 -1.03
CA THR A 19 -13.29 7.53 -0.27
C THR A 19 -14.60 7.32 0.49
N GLU A 20 -15.40 6.32 0.11
CA GLU A 20 -16.64 5.98 0.80
C GLU A 20 -16.40 5.07 2.03
N LYS A 21 -15.39 4.20 1.95
CA LYS A 21 -15.09 3.21 3.00
C LYS A 21 -14.01 3.67 3.97
N ALA A 22 -13.04 4.44 3.46
CA ALA A 22 -11.90 4.96 4.20
C ALA A 22 -11.71 6.48 4.03
N PRO A 23 -12.76 7.31 4.28
CA PRO A 23 -12.71 8.76 4.03
C PRO A 23 -11.57 9.48 4.77
N ALA A 24 -11.33 9.17 6.04
CA ALA A 24 -10.30 9.85 6.83
C ALA A 24 -8.89 9.48 6.32
N THR A 25 -8.68 8.18 6.07
CA THR A 25 -7.42 7.66 5.51
C THR A 25 -7.12 8.27 4.14
N CYS A 26 -8.12 8.31 3.26
CA CYS A 26 -7.98 8.91 1.93
C CYS A 26 -7.67 10.42 2.01
N ALA A 27 -8.38 11.16 2.84
CA ALA A 27 -8.17 12.60 3.01
C ALA A 27 -6.77 12.91 3.57
N SER A 28 -6.27 12.10 4.49
CA SER A 28 -4.92 12.25 5.01
C SER A 28 -3.85 11.95 3.94
N PHE A 29 -4.01 10.86 3.18
CA PHE A 29 -3.07 10.53 2.12
C PHE A 29 -3.06 11.58 1.00
N LEU A 30 -4.22 12.12 0.61
CA LEU A 30 -4.34 13.15 -0.42
C LEU A 30 -3.52 14.41 -0.12
N LYS A 31 -3.44 14.83 1.15
CA LYS A 31 -2.64 15.99 1.58
C LYS A 31 -1.13 15.80 1.37
N ARG A 32 -0.69 14.57 1.10
CA ARG A 32 0.72 14.19 0.92
C ARG A 32 1.05 13.92 -0.55
N LEU A 33 0.12 14.15 -1.48
CA LEU A 33 0.39 14.01 -2.90
C LEU A 33 1.22 15.19 -3.44
N PRO A 34 2.15 14.96 -4.39
CA PRO A 34 2.58 13.63 -4.85
C PRO A 34 3.35 12.90 -3.75
N PHE A 35 3.02 11.61 -3.55
CA PHE A 35 3.68 10.80 -2.54
C PHE A 35 4.75 9.94 -3.20
N GLU A 36 6.01 10.13 -2.81
CA GLU A 36 7.16 9.38 -3.33
C GLU A 36 7.77 8.53 -2.22
N SER A 37 8.16 7.30 -2.57
CA SER A 37 8.84 6.39 -1.64
C SER A 37 9.61 5.31 -2.40
N GLN A 38 10.08 4.31 -1.66
CA GLN A 38 10.62 3.06 -2.17
C GLN A 38 9.76 1.91 -1.65
N VAL A 39 9.32 1.02 -2.54
CA VAL A 39 8.71 -0.25 -2.14
C VAL A 39 9.79 -1.30 -1.98
N VAL A 40 9.74 -2.04 -0.88
CA VAL A 40 10.59 -3.22 -0.66
C VAL A 40 9.69 -4.43 -0.44
N HIS A 41 10.22 -5.63 -0.63
CA HIS A 41 9.43 -6.84 -0.41
C HIS A 41 9.16 -7.05 1.08
N VAL A 42 7.94 -7.46 1.44
CA VAL A 42 7.60 -7.77 2.84
C VAL A 42 8.39 -8.97 3.35
N ARG A 43 8.62 -9.01 4.67
CA ARG A 43 9.36 -10.10 5.34
C ARG A 43 8.46 -11.18 5.94
N TRP A 44 7.25 -10.81 6.37
CA TRP A 44 6.34 -11.67 7.12
C TRP A 44 5.03 -11.96 6.37
N SER A 45 4.53 -10.99 5.62
CA SER A 45 3.12 -10.95 5.19
C SER A 45 2.79 -11.74 3.92
N GLY A 46 3.74 -12.48 3.34
CA GLY A 46 3.51 -13.23 2.08
C GLY A 46 3.77 -12.40 0.82
N GLU A 47 2.85 -12.43 -0.13
CA GLU A 47 2.98 -11.80 -1.45
C GLU A 47 2.61 -10.31 -1.43
N GLY A 48 3.39 -9.52 -0.69
CA GLY A 48 3.24 -8.08 -0.57
C GLY A 48 4.56 -7.32 -0.75
N VAL A 49 4.44 -6.05 -1.14
CA VAL A 49 5.52 -5.06 -1.03
C VAL A 49 5.07 -3.93 -0.13
N TRP A 50 6.00 -3.28 0.55
CA TRP A 50 5.68 -2.24 1.53
C TRP A 50 6.64 -1.05 1.46
N MET A 51 6.14 0.10 1.90
CA MET A 51 6.88 1.33 2.10
C MET A 51 7.05 1.50 3.61
N PRO A 52 8.27 1.33 4.16
CA PRO A 52 8.54 1.60 5.57
C PRO A 52 8.54 3.10 5.81
N LEU A 53 7.64 3.61 6.66
CA LEU A 53 7.47 5.04 6.90
C LEU A 53 7.95 5.47 8.30
N GLY A 54 8.49 4.53 9.11
CA GLY A 54 8.96 4.80 10.46
C GLY A 54 7.87 5.41 11.33
N ASP A 55 8.15 6.60 11.88
CA ASP A 55 7.27 7.32 12.80
C ASP A 55 6.31 8.29 12.08
N MET A 56 6.16 8.19 10.76
CA MET A 56 5.24 9.04 10.02
C MET A 56 3.81 8.86 10.56
N ASN A 57 3.19 9.96 11.00
CA ASN A 57 1.83 9.95 11.51
C ASN A 57 0.85 10.43 10.43
N PHE A 58 -0.14 9.60 10.11
CA PHE A 58 -1.23 9.96 9.22
C PHE A 58 -2.43 10.59 9.93
N ASP A 59 -2.40 10.69 11.26
CA ASP A 59 -3.47 11.26 12.08
C ASP A 59 -4.82 10.55 11.83
N VAL A 60 -4.77 9.22 11.73
CA VAL A 60 -5.93 8.35 11.48
C VAL A 60 -5.86 7.11 12.36
N GLY A 61 -7.03 6.64 12.81
CA GLY A 61 -7.19 5.33 13.44
C GLY A 61 -7.54 4.24 12.42
N TYR A 62 -8.02 3.08 12.90
CA TYR A 62 -8.46 2.01 12.01
C TYR A 62 -9.77 2.33 11.30
N GLU A 63 -9.81 2.08 10.00
CA GLU A 63 -10.93 2.39 9.10
C GLU A 63 -10.85 1.48 7.87
N ASN A 64 -11.93 0.76 7.53
CA ASN A 64 -11.93 -0.24 6.44
C ASN A 64 -10.72 -1.21 6.52
N HIS A 65 -10.38 -1.65 7.73
CA HIS A 65 -9.15 -2.39 7.97
C HIS A 65 -9.29 -3.88 7.60
N THR A 66 -8.20 -4.46 7.11
CA THR A 66 -8.10 -5.89 6.81
C THR A 66 -6.69 -6.39 7.12
N SER A 67 -6.58 -7.66 7.49
CA SER A 67 -5.31 -8.39 7.50
C SER A 67 -5.08 -9.19 6.22
N TYR A 68 -6.06 -9.23 5.32
CA TYR A 68 -6.05 -10.05 4.10
C TYR A 68 -6.39 -9.18 2.88
N PRO A 69 -5.55 -8.17 2.55
CA PRO A 69 -5.77 -7.38 1.34
C PRO A 69 -5.70 -8.28 0.10
N ALA A 70 -6.63 -8.09 -0.84
CA ALA A 70 -6.63 -8.77 -2.12
C ALA A 70 -5.58 -8.19 -3.07
N PRO A 71 -5.12 -8.92 -4.10
CA PRO A 71 -4.19 -8.40 -5.09
C PRO A 71 -4.64 -7.05 -5.68
N GLY A 72 -3.73 -6.08 -5.73
CA GLY A 72 -3.99 -4.71 -6.17
C GLY A 72 -4.58 -3.79 -5.09
N GLN A 73 -4.91 -4.30 -3.91
CA GLN A 73 -5.32 -3.47 -2.77
C GLN A 73 -4.10 -2.94 -2.02
N ILE A 74 -4.21 -1.70 -1.58
CA ILE A 74 -3.19 -1.00 -0.81
C ILE A 74 -3.78 -0.60 0.54
N ILE A 75 -3.07 -0.99 1.60
CA ILE A 75 -3.45 -0.71 2.99
C ILE A 75 -2.48 0.26 3.64
N LEU A 76 -2.97 1.10 4.55
CA LEU A 76 -2.17 1.91 5.47
C LEU A 76 -2.29 1.34 6.88
N TYR A 77 -1.16 0.97 7.47
CA TYR A 77 -1.06 0.72 8.90
C TYR A 77 -0.62 1.99 9.62
N PRO A 78 -1.44 2.60 10.50
CA PRO A 78 -1.13 3.88 11.13
C PRO A 78 -0.08 3.79 12.25
N GLY A 79 0.52 2.62 12.48
CA GLY A 79 1.50 2.37 13.53
C GLY A 79 0.88 1.85 14.84
N GLY A 80 1.70 1.85 15.90
CA GLY A 80 1.30 1.51 17.28
C GLY A 80 2.06 0.32 17.85
N ILE A 81 2.04 -0.83 17.16
CA ILE A 81 2.80 -2.03 17.55
C ILE A 81 4.08 -2.15 16.71
N SER A 82 3.96 -1.88 15.41
CA SER A 82 5.06 -1.80 14.45
C SER A 82 5.17 -0.37 13.91
N GLU A 83 6.20 -0.11 13.11
CA GLU A 83 6.33 1.15 12.37
C GLU A 83 5.14 1.38 11.43
N THR A 84 4.84 2.65 11.14
CA THR A 84 3.84 3.00 10.13
C THR A 84 4.27 2.46 8.77
N GLU A 85 3.34 1.86 8.04
CA GLU A 85 3.61 1.35 6.70
C GLU A 85 2.44 1.46 5.74
N ILE A 86 2.76 1.58 4.46
CA ILE A 86 1.83 1.32 3.37
C ILE A 86 2.22 -0.02 2.74
N LEU A 87 1.26 -0.91 2.52
CA LEU A 87 1.49 -2.22 1.92
C LEU A 87 0.61 -2.38 0.69
N LEU A 88 1.21 -2.81 -0.42
CA LEU A 88 0.54 -3.23 -1.65
C LEU A 88 0.57 -4.76 -1.73
N ALA A 89 -0.60 -5.38 -1.78
CA ALA A 89 -0.73 -6.81 -2.04
C ALA A 89 -0.59 -7.09 -3.54
N TYR A 90 0.31 -8.01 -3.91
CA TYR A 90 0.42 -8.50 -5.29
C TYR A 90 -0.06 -9.95 -5.45
N GLY A 91 -0.34 -10.63 -4.33
CA GLY A 91 -0.83 -12.00 -4.28
C GLY A 91 -1.50 -12.29 -2.93
N GLY A 92 -1.35 -13.51 -2.41
CA GLY A 92 -1.85 -13.90 -1.09
C GLY A 92 -1.09 -13.20 0.05
N VAL A 93 -1.79 -12.35 0.81
CA VAL A 93 -1.23 -11.63 1.96
C VAL A 93 -1.93 -12.01 3.26
N HIS A 94 -1.15 -12.23 4.31
CA HIS A 94 -1.60 -12.23 5.70
C HIS A 94 -0.77 -11.20 6.47
N PHE A 95 -1.32 -10.00 6.62
CA PHE A 95 -0.60 -8.86 7.16
C PHE A 95 -0.19 -9.07 8.62
N ALA A 96 1.12 -9.12 8.87
CA ALA A 96 1.69 -9.46 10.16
C ALA A 96 3.09 -8.86 10.35
N CYS A 97 3.54 -8.82 11.60
CA CYS A 97 4.91 -8.50 11.99
C CYS A 97 5.42 -9.49 13.05
N LYS A 98 6.60 -9.21 13.63
CA LYS A 98 7.17 -10.04 14.72
C LYS A 98 6.27 -10.19 15.95
N MET A 99 5.31 -9.29 16.13
CA MET A 99 4.37 -9.28 17.25
C MET A 99 3.06 -10.03 16.93
N GLY A 100 2.92 -10.59 15.73
CA GLY A 100 1.72 -11.28 15.28
C GLY A 100 0.95 -10.53 14.19
N GLN A 101 -0.32 -10.88 14.04
CA GLN A 101 -1.22 -10.32 13.03
C GLN A 101 -1.44 -8.81 13.24
N LEU A 102 -1.41 -8.06 12.13
CA LEU A 102 -1.73 -6.64 12.08
C LEU A 102 -2.95 -6.43 11.16
N ALA A 103 -3.57 -5.26 11.21
CA ALA A 103 -4.60 -4.86 10.27
C ALA A 103 -4.27 -3.48 9.71
N GLY A 104 -4.44 -3.26 8.42
CA GLY A 104 -4.23 -1.95 7.80
C GLY A 104 -5.49 -1.48 7.08
N ASN A 105 -5.67 -0.17 7.01
CA ASN A 105 -6.81 0.48 6.38
C ASN A 105 -6.72 0.34 4.87
N HIS A 106 -7.60 -0.43 4.23
CA HIS A 106 -7.67 -0.48 2.77
C HIS A 106 -8.20 0.84 2.23
N PHE A 107 -7.36 1.59 1.52
CA PHE A 107 -7.69 2.95 1.09
C PHE A 107 -7.41 3.24 -0.38
N ILE A 108 -6.62 2.43 -1.08
CA ILE A 108 -6.44 2.49 -2.55
C ILE A 108 -6.67 1.11 -3.15
N THR A 109 -7.28 1.08 -4.34
CA THR A 109 -7.37 -0.10 -5.20
C THR A 109 -6.84 0.21 -6.59
N ILE A 110 -5.86 -0.58 -7.05
CA ILE A 110 -5.40 -0.59 -8.45
C ILE A 110 -6.51 -1.16 -9.33
N SER A 111 -6.80 -0.47 -10.44
CA SER A 111 -7.88 -0.78 -11.38
C SER A 111 -7.42 -1.14 -12.80
N SER A 112 -6.11 -1.09 -13.09
CA SER A 112 -5.53 -1.54 -14.36
C SER A 112 -4.36 -2.50 -14.13
N ASP A 113 -4.03 -3.28 -15.17
CA ASP A 113 -2.76 -4.02 -15.27
C ASP A 113 -2.42 -4.87 -14.03
N LEU A 114 -3.42 -5.56 -13.45
CA LEU A 114 -3.25 -6.35 -12.22
C LEU A 114 -2.21 -7.48 -12.37
N ASP A 115 -2.00 -8.00 -13.58
CA ASP A 115 -0.92 -8.94 -13.89
C ASP A 115 0.46 -8.30 -13.65
N LYS A 116 0.62 -7.02 -13.94
CA LYS A 116 1.87 -6.26 -13.72
C LYS A 116 2.14 -5.97 -12.26
N VAL A 117 1.13 -5.97 -11.40
CA VAL A 117 1.31 -5.90 -9.94
C VAL A 117 2.09 -7.11 -9.45
N THR A 118 1.80 -8.30 -9.98
CA THR A 118 2.54 -9.53 -9.65
C THR A 118 3.98 -9.46 -10.13
N GLU A 119 4.21 -8.94 -11.34
CA GLU A 119 5.56 -8.75 -11.88
C GLU A 119 6.38 -7.76 -11.03
N LEU A 120 5.78 -6.64 -10.61
CA LEU A 120 6.40 -5.68 -9.68
C LEU A 120 6.79 -6.34 -8.35
N GLY A 121 5.90 -7.14 -7.77
CA GLY A 121 6.17 -7.86 -6.53
C GLY A 121 7.38 -8.78 -6.63
N LYS A 122 7.39 -9.65 -7.66
CA LYS A 122 8.52 -10.55 -7.96
C LYS A 122 9.79 -9.77 -8.27
N MET A 123 9.70 -8.67 -9.02
CA MET A 123 10.86 -7.82 -9.31
C MET A 123 11.44 -7.24 -8.03
N THR A 124 10.60 -6.74 -7.12
CA THR A 124 11.03 -6.18 -5.85
C THR A 124 11.68 -7.25 -4.95
N LEU A 125 11.16 -8.48 -4.97
CA LEU A 125 11.75 -9.62 -4.26
C LEU A 125 13.18 -9.92 -4.74
N TRP A 126 13.37 -10.05 -6.06
CA TRP A 126 14.63 -10.52 -6.63
C TRP A 126 15.65 -9.43 -6.91
N LYS A 127 15.19 -8.19 -7.18
CA LYS A 127 16.05 -7.05 -7.57
C LYS A 127 16.11 -5.95 -6.50
N GLY A 128 15.44 -6.13 -5.37
CA GLY A 128 15.44 -5.17 -4.28
C GLY A 128 14.49 -3.99 -4.51
N ALA A 129 14.69 -2.94 -3.72
CA ALA A 129 13.80 -1.78 -3.64
C ALA A 129 13.47 -1.17 -5.02
N GLN A 130 12.20 -0.83 -5.25
CA GLN A 130 11.75 -0.14 -6.46
C GLN A 130 11.19 1.23 -6.10
N PRO A 131 11.46 2.29 -6.89
CA PRO A 131 10.83 3.58 -6.67
C PRO A 131 9.33 3.47 -6.88
N ILE A 132 8.55 4.20 -6.08
CA ILE A 132 7.12 4.34 -6.27
C ILE A 132 6.68 5.80 -6.10
N ARG A 133 5.75 6.23 -6.93
CA ARG A 133 5.14 7.55 -6.91
C ARG A 133 3.63 7.45 -7.10
N PHE A 134 2.89 8.19 -6.30
CA PHE A 134 1.43 8.31 -6.36
C PHE A 134 1.07 9.75 -6.70
N GLU A 135 0.16 9.93 -7.65
CA GLU A 135 -0.28 11.24 -8.12
C GLU A 135 -1.78 11.24 -8.42
N LEU A 136 -2.40 12.42 -8.44
CA LEU A 136 -3.74 12.57 -9.00
C LEU A 136 -3.67 12.30 -10.51
N ALA A 137 -4.62 11.51 -11.00
CA ALA A 137 -4.78 11.23 -12.43
C ALA A 137 -5.64 12.28 -13.13
#